data_AF-A0A376KQ74-F1
#
_entry.id   AF-A0A376KQ74-F1
#
_cell.length_a   1.000
_cell.length_b   1.000
_cell.length_c   1.000
_cell.angle_alpha   90.00
_cell.angle_beta   90.00
_cell.angle_gamma   90.00
#
_symmetry.space_group_name_H-M   'P 1'
#
loop_
_entity.id
_entity.type
_entity.pdbx_description
1 polymer ?
#
loop_
_entity_poly.entity_id
_entity_poly.type
_entity_poly.pdbx_seq_one_letter_code
_entity_poly.pdbx_strand_id
1 'polypeptide(L)' 'MNIVVLISGNGSNLQAIIDACKTNKIKGTVRAVFSNKADAFGLERGPPGGYCNAYAHRQRV' A
#
# COMPACT_ATOMS: atom_id res chain seq x y z
N MET A 1 -13.45 4.55 4.47
CA MET A 1 -13.11 4.61 3.03
C MET A 1 -12.08 3.54 2.72
N ASN A 2 -12.25 2.80 1.62
CA ASN A 2 -11.28 1.79 1.19
C ASN A 2 -10.35 2.39 0.14
N ILE A 3 -9.04 2.21 0.31
CA ILE A 3 -8.03 2.79 -0.55
C ILE A 3 -7.24 1.66 -1.22
N VAL A 4 -7.10 1.75 -2.54
CA VAL A 4 -6.24 0.88 -3.35
C VAL A 4 -5.14 1.73 -3.95
N VAL A 5 -3.89 1.28 -3.81
CA VAL A 5 -2.71 2.04 -4.24
C VAL A 5 -1.99 1.27 -5.35
N LEU A 6 -1.60 1.96 -6.41
CA LEU A 6 -0.79 1.43 -7.51
C LEU A 6 0.62 2.02 -7.39
N ILE A 7 1.65 1.18 -7.36
CA ILE A 7 3.05 1.58 -7.23
C ILE A 7 3.91 0.98 -8.35
N SER A 8 5.03 1.64 -8.69
CA SER A 8 5.96 1.19 -9.74
C SER A 8 7.43 1.23 -9.30
N GLY A 9 7.69 1.33 -8.00
CA GLY A 9 9.03 1.47 -7.43
C GLY A 9 9.05 1.33 -5.91
N ASN A 10 9.91 2.10 -5.24
CA ASN A 10 10.21 1.92 -3.81
C ASN A 10 8.97 2.08 -2.90
N GLY A 11 7.98 2.90 -3.26
CA GLY A 11 6.73 3.02 -2.49
C GLY A 11 6.81 3.97 -1.30
N SER A 12 7.62 5.03 -1.37
CA SER A 12 7.63 6.11 -0.36
C SER A 12 6.27 6.79 -0.21
N ASN A 13 5.55 7.00 -1.31
CA ASN A 13 4.18 7.55 -1.28
C ASN A 13 3.19 6.58 -0.61
N LEU A 14 3.37 5.27 -0.80
CA LEU A 14 2.56 4.26 -0.10
C LEU A 14 2.79 4.37 1.41
N GLN A 15 4.05 4.52 1.85
CA GLN A 15 4.36 4.71 3.26
C GLN A 15 3.70 5.98 3.83
N ALA A 16 3.76 7.10 3.12
CA ALA A 16 3.10 8.34 3.52
C ALA A 16 1.57 8.19 3.66
N ILE A 17 0.93 7.44 2.76
CA ILE A 17 -0.52 7.16 2.83
C ILE A 17 -0.83 6.24 4.03
N ILE A 18 -0.02 5.21 4.27
CA ILE A 18 -0.17 4.32 5.44
C ILE A 18 -0.04 5.14 6.73
N ASP A 19 0.96 6.01 6.82
CA ASP A 19 1.19 6.85 8.00
C ASP A 19 0.05 7.87 8.21
N ALA A 20 -0.50 8.42 7.12
CA ALA A 20 -1.67 9.28 7.17
C ALA A 20 -2.95 8.53 7.61
N CYS A 21 -3.09 7.25 7.25
CA CYS A 21 -4.18 6.40 7.74
C CYS A 21 -4.00 6.05 9.22
N LYS A 22 -2.77 5.74 9.66
CA LYS A 22 -2.44 5.45 11.07
C LYS A 22 -2.67 6.66 11.99
N THR A 23 -2.31 7.85 11.53
CA THR A 23 -2.51 9.12 12.26
C THR A 23 -3.94 9.66 12.13
N ASN A 24 -4.84 8.90 11.49
CA ASN A 24 -6.24 9.28 11.26
C ASN A 24 -6.43 10.60 10.49
N LYS A 25 -5.37 11.09 9.80
CA LYS A 25 -5.45 12.22 8.86
C LYS A 25 -6.28 11.84 7.64
N ILE A 26 -6.15 10.59 7.21
CA ILE A 26 -7.03 9.96 6.23
C ILE A 26 -7.93 8.98 6.97
N LYS A 27 -9.24 9.24 7.00
CA LYS A 27 -10.25 8.33 7.59
C LYS A 27 -10.52 7.15 6.66
N GLY A 28 -9.48 6.36 6.41
CA GLY A 28 -9.50 5.26 5.46
C GLY A 28 -8.50 4.18 5.80
N THR A 29 -8.61 3.08 5.06
CA THR A 29 -7.75 1.91 5.24
C THR A 29 -7.23 1.52 3.87
N VAL A 30 -5.91 1.36 3.73
CA VAL A 30 -5.33 0.80 2.52
C VAL A 30 -5.59 -0.70 2.52
N ARG A 31 -6.32 -1.19 1.52
CA ARG A 31 -6.77 -2.59 1.43
C ARG A 31 -6.06 -3.38 0.36
N ALA A 32 -5.41 -2.73 -0.60
CA ALA A 32 -4.61 -3.42 -1.58
C ALA A 32 -3.54 -2.50 -2.15
N VAL A 33 -2.42 -3.11 -2.50
CA VAL A 33 -1.31 -2.44 -3.18
C VAL A 33 -0.96 -3.27 -4.41
N PHE A 34 -1.01 -2.65 -5.58
CA PHE A 34 -0.68 -3.29 -6.84
C PHE A 34 0.63 -2.71 -7.37
N SER A 35 1.49 -3.57 -7.90
CA SER A 35 2.67 -3.10 -8.62
C SER A 35 2.82 -3.71 -9.99
N ASN A 36 3.30 -2.89 -10.94
CA ASN A 36 3.73 -3.37 -12.25
C ASN A 36 5.20 -3.85 -12.26
N LYS A 37 5.94 -3.68 -11.16
CA LYS A 37 7.32 -4.19 -11.01
C LYS A 37 7.37 -5.27 -9.94
N ALA A 38 8.06 -6.37 -10.25
CA ALA A 38 8.14 -7.55 -9.38
C ALA A 38 9.03 -7.34 -8.15
N ASP A 39 9.97 -6.41 -8.23
CA ASP A 39 10.96 -6.05 -7.21
C ASP A 39 10.57 -4.78 -6.44
N ALA A 40 9.32 -4.33 -6.55
CA ALA A 40 8.85 -3.15 -5.85
C ALA A 40 8.88 -3.39 -4.34
N PHE A 41 9.88 -2.82 -3.67
CA PHE A 41 10.07 -2.85 -2.21
C PHE A 41 8.83 -2.36 -1.43
N GLY A 42 7.93 -1.62 -2.08
CA GLY A 42 6.65 -1.22 -1.51
C GLY A 42 5.68 -2.39 -1.24
N LEU A 43 5.89 -3.57 -1.84
CA LEU A 43 5.13 -4.78 -1.54
C LEU A 43 5.55 -5.42 -0.20
N GLU A 44 6.83 -5.31 0.17
CA GLU A 44 7.36 -5.79 1.45
C GLU A 44 6.96 -4.88 2.63
N ARG A 45 6.65 -3.62 2.36
CA ARG A 45 6.21 -2.64 3.37
C ARG A 45 4.75 -2.82 3.83
N GLY A 46 4.04 -3.82 3.30
CA GLY A 46 2.71 -4.19 3.79
C GLY A 46 2.78 -4.66 5.25
N PRO A 47 2.21 -3.93 6.22
CA PRO A 47 2.41 -4.24 7.63
C PRO A 47 1.58 -5.46 8.06
N PRO A 48 2.01 -6.19 9.11
CA PRO A 48 1.24 -7.28 9.68
C PRO A 48 0.10 -6.71 10.54
N GLY A 49 -1.08 -6.55 9.93
CA GLY A 49 -2.33 -6.47 10.69
C GLY A 49 -2.83 -5.08 11.10
N GLY A 50 -4.16 -5.00 11.18
CA GLY A 50 -4.94 -3.90 11.77
C GLY A 50 -5.33 -2.78 10.80
N TYR A 51 -4.33 -2.11 10.20
CA TYR A 51 -4.56 -0.89 9.40
C TYR A 51 -4.32 -1.07 7.90
N CYS A 52 -3.83 -2.25 7.52
CA CYS A 52 -3.63 -2.69 6.14
C CYS A 52 -3.73 -4.21 6.10
N ASN A 53 -4.87 -4.76 5.67
CA ASN A 53 -4.86 -6.07 5.02
C ASN A 53 -4.49 -5.82 3.56
N ALA A 54 -3.26 -5.38 3.30
CA ALA A 54 -2.84 -4.99 1.96
C ALA A 54 -2.50 -6.24 1.16
N TYR A 55 -3.40 -6.62 0.26
CA TYR A 55 -3.10 -7.63 -0.75
C TYR A 55 -2.09 -7.03 -1.73
N ALA A 56 -0.89 -7.61 -1.77
CA ALA A 56 0.17 -7.24 -2.70
C ALA A 56 0.03 -8.07 -3.97
N HIS A 57 -0.31 -7.45 -5.10
CA HIS A 57 -0.48 -8.18 -6.36
C HIS A 57 0.32 -7.58 -7.51
N ARG A 58 0.98 -8.47 -8.25
CA ARG A 58 1.72 -8.16 -9.47
C ARG A 58 0.74 -8.00 -10.62
N GLN A 59 0.68 -6.81 -11.21
CA GLN A 59 0.00 -6.62 -12.49
C GLN A 59 0.88 -7.21 -13.60
N ARG A 60 0.41 -8.30 -14.23
CA ARG A 60 0.96 -8.74 -15.51
C ARG A 60 0.41 -7.79 -16.57
N VAL A 61 1.27 -6.95 -17.13
CA VAL A 61 1.00 -6.29 -18.42
C VAL A 61 1.20 -7.29 -19.55
#